data_AF-A0A811MYL0-F1
#
_entry.id   AF-A0A811MYL0-F1
#
_cell.length_a   1.000
_cell.length_b   1.000
_cell.length_c   1.000
_cell.angle_alpha   90.00
_cell.angle_beta   90.00
_cell.angle_gamma   90.00
#
_symmetry.space_group_name_H-M   'P 1'
#
loop_
_entity.id
_entity.type
_entity.pdbx_description
1 polymer ?
#
loop_
_entity_poly.entity_id
_entity_poly.type
_entity_poly.pdbx_seq_one_letter_code
_entity_poly.pdbx_strand_id
1 'polypeptide(L)'
;MWQHLIEAADRYDLPRLTLICEQELCAYINTSTVATILALAEQHHCRVLKEACLDFLKSPTNLQEVMALDGLDHLVSRCPSVLKDAIRKLNTGDSTAFAQPTFVVPKSDMHLEFLSLLESKERTDVTFQKRKQGERNDGDANVMWQQLLVAADRYGVQGLRLACERRLGSYINTNTVATILALAEQHHCRRLKEECLDFPAHLKQVMAVGGLDHLRSICPSVLIDLVAKLTALKHNR
;
A
#
# COMPACT_ATOMS: atom_id res chain seq x y z
N MET A 1 -12.82 -8.56 4.47
CA MET A 1 -11.95 -7.38 4.25
C MET A 1 -10.79 -7.35 5.25
N TRP A 2 -11.05 -7.48 6.56
CA TRP A 2 -10.01 -7.50 7.61
C TRP A 2 -8.92 -8.58 7.45
N GLN A 3 -9.25 -9.74 6.86
CA GLN A 3 -8.28 -10.82 6.60
C GLN A 3 -7.12 -10.35 5.70
N HIS A 4 -7.44 -9.64 4.61
CA HIS A 4 -6.40 -9.07 3.72
C HIS A 4 -5.62 -7.95 4.38
N LEU A 5 -6.24 -7.23 5.32
CA LEU A 5 -5.59 -6.14 6.04
C LEU A 5 -4.59 -6.68 7.08
N ILE A 6 -4.91 -7.78 7.76
CA ILE A 6 -3.95 -8.51 8.61
C ILE A 6 -2.78 -9.04 7.80
N GLU A 7 -3.03 -9.64 6.63
CA GLU A 7 -1.96 -10.15 5.78
C GLU A 7 -1.01 -9.02 5.35
N ALA A 8 -1.54 -7.85 5.00
CA ALA A 8 -0.74 -6.68 4.71
C ALA A 8 0.02 -6.18 5.96
N ALA A 9 -0.66 -6.11 7.11
CA ALA A 9 -0.04 -5.63 8.35
C ALA A 9 1.14 -6.52 8.77
N ASP A 10 0.99 -7.84 8.67
CA ASP A 10 2.03 -8.83 8.94
C ASP A 10 3.18 -8.74 7.91
N ARG A 11 2.85 -8.69 6.61
CA ARG A 11 3.86 -8.59 5.53
C ARG A 11 4.74 -7.35 5.62
N TYR A 12 4.18 -6.22 6.07
CA TYR A 12 4.88 -4.94 6.18
C TYR A 12 5.34 -4.62 7.61
N ASP A 13 5.24 -5.57 8.55
CA ASP A 13 5.61 -5.41 9.95
C ASP A 13 5.02 -4.13 10.57
N LEU A 14 3.70 -3.98 10.44
CA LEU A 14 2.93 -2.84 10.93
C LEU A 14 2.19 -3.22 12.22
N PRO A 15 2.88 -3.33 13.37
CA PRO A 15 2.32 -3.87 14.61
C PRO A 15 1.06 -3.10 15.04
N ARG A 16 1.04 -1.79 14.83
CA ARG A 16 -0.09 -0.92 15.19
C ARG A 16 -1.33 -1.18 14.33
N LEU A 17 -1.16 -1.56 13.07
CA LEU A 17 -2.26 -1.95 12.18
C LEU A 17 -2.74 -3.37 12.49
N THR A 18 -1.82 -4.30 12.76
CA THR A 18 -2.14 -5.66 13.23
C THR A 18 -3.05 -5.59 14.45
N LEU A 19 -2.66 -4.76 15.42
CA LEU A 19 -3.40 -4.45 16.61
C LEU A 19 -4.84 -3.95 16.34
N ILE A 20 -5.02 -2.99 15.44
CA ILE A 20 -6.37 -2.51 15.04
C ILE A 20 -7.20 -3.64 14.41
N CYS A 21 -6.59 -4.43 13.54
CA CYS A 21 -7.29 -5.55 12.91
C CYS A 21 -7.70 -6.63 13.93
N GLU A 22 -6.84 -6.93 14.92
CA GLU A 22 -7.16 -7.87 16.00
C GLU A 22 -8.37 -7.40 16.79
N GLN A 23 -8.46 -6.11 17.12
CA GLN A 23 -9.61 -5.53 17.83
C GLN A 23 -10.92 -5.69 17.03
N GLU A 24 -10.90 -5.34 15.75
CA GLU A 24 -12.09 -5.41 14.89
C GLU A 24 -12.52 -6.86 14.67
N LEU A 25 -11.56 -7.78 14.45
CA LEU A 25 -11.87 -9.20 14.29
C LEU A 25 -12.40 -9.85 15.56
N CYS A 26 -12.02 -9.37 16.76
CA CYS A 26 -12.60 -9.85 18.02
C CYS A 26 -14.11 -9.61 18.09
N ALA A 27 -14.63 -8.55 17.46
CA ALA A 27 -16.07 -8.28 17.41
C ALA A 27 -16.84 -9.24 16.49
N TYR A 28 -16.14 -9.95 15.59
CA TYR A 28 -16.73 -10.90 14.64
C TYR A 28 -16.61 -12.37 15.07
N ILE A 29 -16.11 -12.66 16.27
CA ILE A 29 -15.99 -14.03 16.80
C ILE A 29 -17.39 -14.59 17.11
N ASN A 30 -17.77 -15.66 16.42
CA ASN A 30 -18.99 -16.44 16.65
C ASN A 30 -18.73 -17.92 16.33
N THR A 31 -19.71 -18.80 16.56
CA THR A 31 -19.54 -20.26 16.38
C THR A 31 -19.25 -20.68 14.93
N SER A 32 -19.66 -19.90 13.93
CA SER A 32 -19.32 -20.16 12.52
C SER A 32 -17.97 -19.58 12.08
N THR A 33 -17.51 -18.49 12.70
CA THR A 33 -16.33 -17.73 12.25
C THR A 33 -15.08 -18.02 13.08
N VAL A 34 -15.23 -18.47 14.33
CA VAL A 34 -14.12 -18.62 15.29
C VAL A 34 -12.99 -19.49 14.75
N ALA A 35 -13.30 -20.57 14.03
CA ALA A 35 -12.26 -21.41 13.44
C ALA A 35 -11.44 -20.68 12.36
N THR A 36 -12.12 -19.93 11.47
CA THR A 36 -11.43 -19.16 10.44
C THR A 36 -10.58 -18.03 11.03
N ILE A 37 -11.10 -17.35 12.05
CA ILE A 37 -10.40 -16.25 12.74
C ILE A 37 -9.21 -16.79 13.54
N LEU A 38 -9.37 -17.93 14.21
CA LEU A 38 -8.30 -18.59 14.96
C LEU A 38 -7.16 -19.08 14.04
N ALA A 39 -7.49 -19.62 12.87
CA ALA A 39 -6.49 -20.01 11.88
C ALA A 39 -5.70 -18.79 11.36
N LEU A 40 -6.38 -17.67 11.11
CA LEU A 40 -5.72 -16.42 10.71
C LEU A 40 -4.82 -15.87 11.82
N ALA A 41 -5.28 -15.94 13.07
CA ALA A 41 -4.51 -15.48 14.22
C ALA A 41 -3.22 -16.28 14.40
N GLU A 42 -3.25 -17.60 14.21
CA GLU A 42 -2.04 -18.43 14.22
C GLU A 42 -1.12 -18.11 13.05
N GLN A 43 -1.68 -18.00 11.84
CA GLN A 43 -0.92 -17.76 10.60
C GLN A 43 -0.14 -16.44 10.65
N HIS A 44 -0.74 -15.39 11.23
CA HIS A 44 -0.15 -14.04 11.31
C HIS A 44 0.33 -13.69 12.72
N HIS A 45 0.53 -14.69 13.59
CA HIS A 45 1.07 -14.54 14.94
C HIS A 45 0.35 -13.49 15.83
N CYS A 46 -0.94 -13.28 15.60
CA CYS A 46 -1.81 -12.36 16.31
C CYS A 46 -2.19 -12.94 17.68
N ARG A 47 -1.39 -12.62 18.70
CA ARG A 47 -1.53 -13.25 20.02
C ARG A 47 -2.84 -12.90 20.72
N VAL A 48 -3.28 -11.65 20.67
CA VAL A 48 -4.49 -11.21 21.40
C VAL A 48 -5.74 -11.82 20.77
N LEU A 49 -5.82 -11.83 19.44
CA LEU A 49 -6.90 -12.46 18.70
C LEU A 49 -6.94 -13.99 18.93
N LYS A 50 -5.79 -14.65 18.94
CA LYS A 50 -5.69 -16.10 19.26
C LYS A 50 -6.21 -16.36 20.67
N GLU A 51 -5.79 -15.58 21.65
CA GLU A 51 -6.25 -15.69 23.04
C GLU A 51 -7.77 -15.54 23.13
N ALA A 52 -8.34 -14.51 22.49
CA ALA A 52 -9.79 -14.26 22.46
C ALA A 52 -10.57 -15.42 21.81
N CYS A 53 -10.11 -15.94 20.67
CA CYS A 53 -10.73 -17.11 20.04
C CYS A 53 -10.70 -18.35 20.95
N LEU A 54 -9.58 -18.59 21.64
CA LEU A 54 -9.46 -19.71 22.57
C LEU A 54 -10.36 -19.51 23.80
N ASP A 55 -10.48 -18.29 24.30
CA ASP A 55 -11.37 -17.96 25.41
C ASP A 55 -12.85 -18.14 25.04
N PHE A 56 -13.23 -17.81 23.80
CA PHE A 56 -14.58 -18.10 23.29
C PHE A 56 -14.86 -19.61 23.23
N LEU A 57 -13.86 -20.41 22.86
CA LEU A 57 -13.94 -21.88 22.78
C LEU A 57 -13.87 -22.57 24.15
N LYS A 58 -13.53 -21.87 25.24
CA LYS A 58 -13.57 -22.44 26.59
C LYS A 58 -14.97 -22.88 27.02
N SER A 59 -16.00 -22.20 26.50
CA SER A 59 -17.40 -22.56 26.80
C SER A 59 -17.75 -23.89 26.10
N PRO A 60 -18.17 -24.93 26.83
CA PRO A 60 -18.48 -26.24 26.26
C PRO A 60 -19.63 -26.16 25.24
N THR A 61 -20.60 -25.26 25.44
CA THR A 61 -21.69 -25.02 24.50
C THR A 61 -21.17 -24.49 23.16
N ASN A 62 -20.28 -23.49 23.20
CA ASN A 62 -19.69 -22.91 21.99
C ASN A 62 -18.80 -23.94 21.28
N LEU A 63 -18.01 -24.70 22.03
CA LEU A 63 -17.15 -25.74 21.47
C LEU A 63 -17.97 -26.82 20.77
N GLN A 64 -19.07 -27.27 21.38
CA GLN A 64 -19.96 -28.27 20.79
C GLN A 64 -20.62 -27.77 19.51
N GLU A 65 -21.06 -26.51 19.47
CA GLU A 65 -21.59 -25.90 18.24
C GLU A 65 -20.55 -25.79 17.13
N VAL A 66 -19.31 -25.39 17.45
CA VAL A 66 -18.22 -25.28 16.47
C VAL A 66 -17.83 -26.65 15.93
N MET A 67 -17.82 -27.68 16.79
CA MET A 67 -17.59 -29.07 16.39
C MET A 67 -18.70 -29.61 15.49
N ALA A 68 -19.96 -29.23 15.74
CA ALA A 68 -21.09 -29.63 14.92
C ALA A 68 -21.09 -28.99 13.52
N LEU A 69 -20.35 -27.89 13.34
CA LEU A 69 -20.18 -27.18 12.06
C LEU A 69 -18.94 -27.63 11.27
N ASP A 70 -18.28 -28.71 11.68
CA ASP A 70 -16.97 -29.16 11.16
C ASP A 70 -15.91 -28.05 11.16
N GLY A 71 -16.09 -27.02 12.00
CA GLY A 71 -15.26 -25.82 11.97
C GLY A 71 -13.80 -26.11 12.34
N LEU A 72 -13.56 -27.12 13.17
CA LEU A 72 -12.23 -27.48 13.64
C LEU A 72 -11.43 -28.34 12.66
N ASP A 73 -12.06 -29.00 11.67
CA ASP A 73 -11.36 -29.93 10.76
C ASP A 73 -10.31 -29.22 9.91
N HIS A 74 -10.66 -28.04 9.39
CA HIS A 74 -9.72 -27.18 8.67
C HIS A 74 -8.57 -26.70 9.55
N LEU A 75 -8.82 -26.53 10.85
CA LEU A 75 -7.82 -26.12 11.83
C LEU A 75 -6.84 -27.25 12.14
N VAL A 76 -7.33 -28.49 12.27
CA VAL A 76 -6.51 -29.69 12.48
C VAL A 76 -5.55 -29.90 11.31
N SER A 77 -6.03 -29.69 10.08
CA SER A 77 -5.21 -29.86 8.87
C SER A 77 -4.14 -28.78 8.72
N ARG A 78 -4.46 -27.50 8.97
CA ARG A 78 -3.52 -26.38 8.77
C ARG A 78 -2.64 -26.08 9.98
N CYS A 79 -3.17 -26.21 11.18
CA CYS A 79 -2.56 -25.68 12.41
C CYS A 79 -2.71 -26.64 13.60
N PRO A 80 -2.06 -27.83 13.57
CA PRO A 80 -2.18 -28.82 14.65
C PRO A 80 -1.61 -28.35 15.99
N SER A 81 -0.74 -27.33 16.00
CA SER A 81 -0.24 -26.65 17.20
C SER A 81 -1.37 -26.00 18.00
N VAL A 82 -2.30 -25.34 17.31
CA VAL A 82 -3.41 -24.60 17.91
C VAL A 82 -4.36 -25.54 18.65
N LEU A 83 -4.55 -26.75 18.14
CA LEU A 83 -5.36 -27.77 18.80
C LEU A 83 -4.78 -28.14 20.18
N LYS A 84 -3.45 -28.28 20.27
CA LYS A 84 -2.79 -28.56 21.56
C LYS A 84 -2.97 -27.41 22.54
N ASP A 85 -2.90 -26.17 22.07
CA ASP A 85 -3.12 -24.98 22.91
C ASP A 85 -4.57 -24.87 23.38
N ALA A 86 -5.54 -25.17 22.51
CA ALA A 86 -6.96 -25.22 22.86
C ALA A 86 -7.23 -26.29 23.94
N ILE A 87 -6.71 -27.51 23.77
CA ILE A 87 -6.86 -28.60 24.75
C ILE A 87 -6.23 -28.21 26.10
N ARG A 88 -5.04 -27.59 26.08
CA ARG A 88 -4.38 -27.12 27.31
C ARG A 88 -5.23 -26.09 28.05
N LYS A 89 -5.79 -25.12 27.33
CA LYS A 89 -6.64 -24.08 27.93
C LYS A 89 -7.99 -24.57 28.44
N LEU A 90 -8.57 -25.59 27.79
CA LEU A 90 -9.78 -26.24 28.28
C LEU A 90 -9.53 -26.97 29.61
N ASN A 91 -8.34 -27.55 29.79
CA ASN A 91 -7.97 -28.25 31.01
C ASN A 91 -7.66 -27.32 32.19
N THR A 92 -7.43 -26.02 31.97
CA THR A 92 -7.02 -25.08 33.03
C THR A 92 -8.15 -24.52 33.89
N GLY A 93 -9.42 -24.86 33.67
CA GLY A 93 -10.51 -24.65 34.65
C GLY A 93 -10.90 -23.21 35.01
N ASP A 94 -10.11 -22.20 34.62
CA ASP A 94 -10.41 -20.79 34.90
C ASP A 94 -11.57 -20.31 34.01
N SER A 95 -12.79 -20.45 34.55
CA SER A 95 -14.03 -19.95 33.98
C SER A 95 -14.14 -18.43 34.15
N THR A 96 -13.30 -17.68 33.45
CA THR A 96 -13.56 -16.25 33.23
C THR A 96 -14.46 -16.12 32.00
N ALA A 97 -15.65 -15.52 32.18
CA ALA A 97 -16.55 -15.19 31.08
C ALA A 97 -15.78 -14.42 29.98
N PHE A 98 -16.04 -14.73 28.71
CA PHE A 98 -15.44 -14.04 27.57
C PHE A 98 -15.70 -12.53 27.69
N ALA A 99 -14.68 -11.78 28.12
CA ALA A 99 -14.68 -10.34 28.09
C ALA A 99 -13.93 -9.92 26.82
N GLN A 100 -14.51 -9.02 26.03
CA GLN A 100 -13.78 -8.47 24.89
C GLN A 100 -12.45 -7.88 25.39
N PRO A 101 -11.31 -8.23 24.75
CA PRO A 101 -10.01 -7.70 25.15
C PRO A 101 -10.06 -6.18 25.18
N THR A 102 -9.66 -5.58 26.31
CA THR A 102 -9.53 -4.12 26.39
C THR A 102 -8.30 -3.70 25.61
N PHE A 103 -8.58 -3.20 24.42
CA PHE A 103 -7.56 -2.84 23.46
C PHE A 103 -7.09 -1.41 23.72
N VAL A 104 -5.86 -1.23 24.20
CA VAL A 104 -5.22 0.09 24.18
C VAL A 104 -4.40 0.17 22.89
N VAL A 105 -5.02 0.62 21.78
CA VAL A 105 -4.23 1.00 20.60
C VAL A 105 -3.39 2.20 21.05
N PRO A 106 -2.05 2.12 21.09
CA PRO A 106 -1.23 3.29 21.39
C PRO A 106 -1.59 4.40 20.40
N LYS A 107 -1.56 5.67 20.82
CA LYS A 107 -1.73 6.78 19.88
C LYS A 107 -0.66 6.71 18.78
N SER A 108 -0.95 7.33 17.65
CA SER A 108 -0.04 7.30 16.51
C SER A 108 1.15 8.17 16.82
N ASP A 109 2.24 7.55 17.28
CA ASP A 109 3.50 8.25 17.52
C ASP A 109 4.27 8.47 16.22
N MET A 110 3.66 8.18 15.07
CA MET A 110 4.21 8.44 13.74
C MET A 110 4.73 9.88 13.61
N HIS A 111 4.08 10.87 14.23
CA HIS A 111 4.59 12.24 14.25
C HIS A 111 5.92 12.38 15.03
N LEU A 112 6.08 11.66 16.14
CA LEU A 112 7.29 11.66 16.95
C LEU A 112 8.42 10.86 16.30
N GLU A 113 8.10 9.72 15.68
CA GLU A 113 9.06 8.96 14.88
C GLU A 113 9.52 9.73 13.65
N PHE A 114 8.63 10.43 12.93
CA PHE A 114 9.05 11.29 11.83
C PHE A 114 9.90 12.47 12.32
N LEU A 115 9.56 13.09 13.45
CA LEU A 115 10.39 14.15 14.02
C LEU A 115 11.78 13.62 14.37
N SER A 116 11.84 12.47 15.06
CA SER A 116 13.08 11.81 15.47
C SER A 116 13.90 11.31 14.28
N LEU A 117 13.27 10.79 13.20
CA LEU A 117 13.97 10.43 11.95
C LEU A 117 14.51 11.66 11.22
N LEU A 118 13.74 12.76 11.19
CA LEU A 118 14.18 14.03 10.60
C LEU A 118 15.34 14.65 11.41
N GLU A 119 15.32 14.49 12.73
CA GLU A 119 16.36 14.99 13.64
C GLU A 119 17.61 14.09 13.67
N SER A 120 17.44 12.76 13.71
CA SER A 120 18.53 11.78 13.79
C SER A 120 19.25 11.54 12.48
N LYS A 121 18.59 11.74 11.32
CA LYS A 121 19.13 11.44 9.97
C LYS A 121 19.58 9.99 9.77
N GLU A 122 19.28 9.09 10.70
CA GLU A 122 19.57 7.66 10.55
C GLU A 122 18.55 7.05 9.58
N ARG A 123 19.04 6.39 8.53
CA ARG A 123 18.25 5.83 7.41
C ARG A 123 17.59 6.84 6.46
N THR A 124 17.87 8.14 6.59
CA THR A 124 17.76 9.01 5.41
C THR A 124 18.94 8.68 4.50
N ASP A 125 18.77 7.70 3.60
CA ASP A 125 19.76 7.34 2.57
C ASP A 125 20.11 8.54 1.65
N VAL A 126 19.31 9.60 1.73
CA VAL A 126 19.63 10.94 1.27
C VAL A 126 20.37 11.73 2.36
N THR A 127 21.70 11.63 2.37
CA THR A 127 22.49 12.73 2.91
C THR A 127 22.14 14.00 2.13
N PHE A 128 21.36 14.90 2.72
CA PHE A 128 21.28 16.28 2.28
C PHE A 128 22.62 16.95 2.62
N GLN A 129 23.67 16.57 1.88
CA GLN A 129 24.80 17.46 1.70
C GLN A 129 24.18 18.71 1.07
N LYS A 130 24.22 19.84 1.78
CA LYS A 130 24.37 21.14 1.11
C LYS A 130 25.69 21.05 0.34
N ARG A 131 25.66 20.37 -0.82
CA ARG A 131 26.78 20.35 -1.75
C ARG A 131 26.92 21.79 -2.20
N LYS A 132 28.11 22.34 -2.00
CA LYS A 132 28.51 23.61 -2.59
C LYS A 132 28.12 23.57 -4.06
N GLN A 133 27.54 24.67 -4.54
CA GLN A 133 27.27 24.97 -5.94
C GLN A 133 28.41 24.40 -6.80
N GLY A 134 28.10 23.43 -7.65
CA GLY A 134 29.09 22.71 -8.44
C GLY A 134 28.44 21.54 -9.16
N GLU A 135 27.79 21.86 -10.27
CA GLU A 135 27.50 20.95 -11.39
C GLU A 135 26.65 19.71 -11.07
N ARG A 136 25.34 19.90 -11.00
CA ARG A 136 24.39 18.80 -11.22
C ARG A 136 23.64 19.08 -12.52
N ASN A 137 23.86 18.24 -13.51
CA ASN A 137 23.06 18.28 -14.73
C ASN A 137 21.60 18.00 -14.35
N ASP A 138 20.69 18.88 -14.77
CA ASP A 138 19.25 18.78 -14.52
C ASP A 138 18.64 17.43 -14.97
N GLY A 139 19.34 16.72 -15.89
CA GLY A 139 18.99 15.38 -16.35
C GLY A 139 18.99 14.30 -15.25
N ASP A 140 19.95 14.32 -14.33
CA ASP A 140 20.06 13.26 -13.29
C ASP A 140 18.90 13.32 -12.29
N ALA A 141 18.43 14.54 -11.99
CA ALA A 141 17.28 14.74 -11.12
C ALA A 141 15.98 14.27 -11.80
N ASN A 142 15.80 14.55 -13.10
CA ASN A 142 14.65 14.09 -13.87
C ASN A 142 14.55 12.56 -13.89
N VAL A 143 15.66 11.85 -14.16
CA VAL A 143 15.68 10.38 -14.17
C VAL A 143 15.31 9.80 -12.80
N MET A 144 15.81 10.38 -11.71
CA MET A 144 15.45 9.96 -10.35
C MET A 144 13.94 10.10 -10.08
N TRP A 145 13.33 11.23 -10.45
CA TRP A 145 11.89 11.44 -10.26
C TRP A 145 11.04 10.50 -11.10
N GLN A 146 11.49 10.15 -12.31
CA GLN A 146 10.83 9.14 -13.15
C GLN A 146 10.86 7.75 -12.48
N GLN A 147 12.01 7.31 -11.97
CA GLN A 147 12.14 6.04 -11.24
C GLN A 147 11.27 6.01 -9.98
N LEU A 148 11.21 7.14 -9.26
CA LEU A 148 10.40 7.26 -8.05
C LEU A 148 8.90 7.21 -8.37
N LEU A 149 8.47 7.77 -9.50
CA LEU A 149 7.08 7.67 -9.98
C LEU A 149 6.70 6.20 -10.26
N VAL A 150 7.57 5.46 -10.96
CA VAL A 150 7.38 4.03 -11.26
C VAL A 150 7.23 3.23 -9.96
N ALA A 151 8.09 3.50 -8.96
CA ALA A 151 8.01 2.85 -7.66
C ALA A 151 6.71 3.23 -6.92
N ALA A 152 6.37 4.52 -6.87
CA ALA A 152 5.17 4.99 -6.20
C ALA A 152 3.90 4.35 -6.78
N ASP A 153 3.84 4.16 -8.09
CA ASP A 153 2.73 3.46 -8.75
C ASP A 153 2.71 1.97 -8.44
N ARG A 154 3.88 1.29 -8.54
CA ARG A 154 4.02 -0.14 -8.22
C ARG A 154 3.60 -0.49 -6.79
N TYR A 155 3.89 0.39 -5.83
CA TYR A 155 3.59 0.19 -4.42
C TYR A 155 2.30 0.89 -3.95
N GLY A 156 1.57 1.56 -4.85
CA GLY A 156 0.29 2.21 -4.52
C GLY A 156 0.39 3.44 -3.60
N VAL A 157 1.57 4.08 -3.52
CA VAL A 157 1.81 5.23 -2.64
C VAL A 157 1.33 6.53 -3.29
N GLN A 158 0.03 6.82 -3.18
CA GLN A 158 -0.60 7.96 -3.88
C GLN A 158 0.01 9.33 -3.53
N GLY A 159 0.35 9.59 -2.27
CA GLY A 159 0.94 10.87 -1.87
C GLY A 159 2.31 11.13 -2.53
N LEU A 160 3.12 10.06 -2.66
CA LEU A 160 4.42 10.11 -3.33
C LEU A 160 4.24 10.26 -4.85
N ARG A 161 3.28 9.55 -5.43
CA ARG A 161 2.93 9.66 -6.85
C ARG A 161 2.54 11.10 -7.22
N LEU A 162 1.65 11.74 -6.45
CA LEU A 162 1.26 13.15 -6.65
C LEU A 162 2.43 14.14 -6.45
N ALA A 163 3.39 13.81 -5.58
CA ALA A 163 4.60 14.62 -5.41
C ALA A 163 5.54 14.49 -6.63
N CYS A 164 5.66 13.28 -7.18
CA CYS A 164 6.43 13.02 -8.39
C CYS A 164 5.79 13.70 -9.61
N GLU A 165 4.46 13.64 -9.76
CA GLU A 165 3.74 14.34 -10.83
C GLU A 165 4.04 15.85 -10.80
N ARG A 166 3.91 16.52 -9.65
CA ARG A 166 4.22 17.95 -9.52
C ARG A 166 5.68 18.29 -9.82
N ARG A 167 6.62 17.43 -9.42
CA ARG A 167 8.04 17.66 -9.67
C ARG A 167 8.42 17.42 -11.13
N LEU A 168 7.93 16.35 -11.74
CA LEU A 168 8.15 16.07 -13.16
C LEU A 168 7.53 17.15 -14.05
N GLY A 169 6.40 17.74 -13.63
CA GLY A 169 5.80 18.91 -14.29
C GLY A 169 6.79 20.08 -14.47
N SER A 170 7.63 20.34 -13.46
CA SER A 170 8.66 21.39 -13.55
C SER A 170 9.84 21.06 -14.46
N TYR A 171 10.01 19.79 -14.83
CA TYR A 171 11.08 19.31 -15.73
C TYR A 171 10.60 19.11 -17.18
N ILE A 172 9.34 19.43 -17.48
CA ILE A 172 8.79 19.34 -18.84
C ILE A 172 9.49 20.38 -19.73
N ASN A 173 10.24 19.88 -20.71
CA ASN A 173 10.85 20.65 -21.77
C ASN A 173 10.72 19.90 -23.10
N THR A 174 11.23 20.48 -24.18
CA THR A 174 11.11 19.93 -25.54
C THR A 174 11.69 18.52 -25.69
N ASN A 175 12.70 18.18 -24.90
CA ASN A 175 13.43 16.92 -24.99
C ASN A 175 12.87 15.87 -24.03
N THR A 176 12.30 16.29 -22.88
CA THR A 176 11.83 15.40 -21.82
C THR A 176 10.35 15.10 -21.90
N VAL A 177 9.54 15.99 -22.49
CA VAL A 177 8.08 15.86 -22.51
C VAL A 177 7.59 14.56 -23.15
N ALA A 178 8.27 14.02 -24.18
CA ALA A 178 7.90 12.73 -24.77
C ALA A 178 8.07 11.57 -23.78
N THR A 179 9.19 11.56 -23.05
CA THR A 179 9.46 10.53 -22.02
C THR A 179 8.53 10.66 -20.82
N ILE A 180 8.27 11.89 -20.35
CA ILE A 180 7.40 12.15 -19.21
C ILE A 180 5.94 11.84 -19.56
N LEU A 181 5.49 12.16 -20.78
CA LEU A 181 4.15 11.83 -21.27
C LEU A 181 3.95 10.32 -21.41
N ALA A 182 4.95 9.59 -21.90
CA ALA A 182 4.91 8.12 -21.97
C ALA A 182 4.78 7.50 -20.57
N LEU A 183 5.58 7.98 -19.60
CA LEU A 183 5.49 7.55 -18.21
C LEU A 183 4.14 7.89 -17.57
N ALA A 184 3.60 9.07 -17.86
CA ALA A 184 2.31 9.49 -17.35
C ALA A 184 1.17 8.59 -17.85
N GLU A 185 1.21 8.17 -19.12
CA GLU A 185 0.23 7.21 -19.65
C GLU A 185 0.40 5.83 -19.02
N GLN A 186 1.63 5.31 -18.98
CA GLN A 186 1.94 3.98 -18.46
C GLN A 186 1.54 3.80 -17.00
N HIS A 187 1.68 4.84 -16.19
CA HIS A 187 1.35 4.85 -14.77
C HIS A 187 0.04 5.60 -14.45
N HIS A 188 -0.82 5.81 -15.45
CA HIS A 188 -2.15 6.43 -15.32
C HIS A 188 -2.18 7.81 -14.62
N CYS A 189 -1.10 8.60 -14.72
CA CYS A 189 -0.95 9.91 -14.09
C CYS A 189 -1.70 11.00 -14.88
N ARG A 190 -2.98 11.21 -14.54
CA ARG A 190 -3.85 12.17 -15.26
C ARG A 190 -3.36 13.62 -15.20
N ARG A 191 -2.91 14.11 -14.04
CA ARG A 191 -2.51 15.53 -13.90
C ARG A 191 -1.24 15.83 -14.68
N LEU A 192 -0.24 14.94 -14.57
CA LEU A 192 0.99 15.05 -15.36
C LEU A 192 0.73 14.94 -16.87
N LYS A 193 -0.20 14.07 -17.30
CA LYS A 193 -0.63 13.98 -18.71
C LYS A 193 -1.28 15.28 -19.19
N GLU A 194 -2.14 15.87 -18.37
CA GLU A 194 -2.76 17.17 -18.68
C GLU A 194 -1.70 18.27 -18.79
N GLU A 195 -0.78 18.38 -17.83
CA GLU A 195 0.33 19.35 -17.85
C GLU A 195 1.23 19.20 -19.09
N CYS A 196 1.57 17.96 -19.48
CA CYS A 196 2.32 17.71 -20.72
C CYS A 196 1.57 18.16 -21.99
N LEU A 197 0.24 18.07 -21.98
CA LEU A 197 -0.61 18.40 -23.14
C LEU A 197 -1.06 19.87 -23.15
N ASP A 198 -0.94 20.60 -22.05
CA ASP A 198 -1.36 22.00 -21.94
C ASP A 198 -0.36 22.98 -22.55
N PHE A 199 0.85 22.53 -22.88
CA PHE A 199 1.87 23.35 -23.54
C PHE A 199 1.94 23.10 -25.06
N PRO A 200 1.25 23.90 -25.89
CA PRO A 200 1.21 23.72 -27.34
C PRO A 200 2.55 24.01 -28.04
N ALA A 201 3.46 24.77 -27.41
CA ALA A 201 4.79 25.04 -27.93
C ALA A 201 5.69 23.79 -27.92
N HIS A 202 5.62 23.02 -26.82
CA HIS A 202 6.38 21.78 -26.66
C HIS A 202 5.88 20.69 -27.60
N LEU A 203 4.56 20.57 -27.79
CA LEU A 203 3.96 19.59 -28.71
C LEU A 203 4.44 19.75 -30.16
N LYS A 204 4.48 20.98 -30.69
CA LYS A 204 4.98 21.22 -32.05
C LYS A 204 6.47 20.89 -32.21
N GLN A 205 7.29 21.13 -31.18
CA GLN A 205 8.71 20.79 -31.20
C GLN A 205 8.98 19.29 -31.00
N VAL A 206 8.16 18.58 -30.21
CA VAL A 206 8.24 17.11 -30.06
C VAL A 206 7.97 16.39 -31.37
N MET A 207 7.03 16.90 -32.17
CA MET A 207 6.79 16.39 -33.52
C MET A 207 8.00 16.61 -34.45
N ALA A 208 8.80 17.65 -34.21
CA ALA A 208 9.98 17.98 -35.02
C ALA A 208 11.24 17.17 -34.63
N VAL A 209 11.34 16.72 -33.37
CA VAL A 209 12.51 15.98 -32.84
C VAL A 209 12.33 14.45 -32.94
N GLY A 210 11.28 13.97 -33.60
CA GLY A 210 11.04 12.52 -33.76
C GLY A 210 10.55 11.80 -32.50
N GLY A 211 10.16 12.53 -31.45
CA GLY A 211 9.64 11.96 -30.20
C GLY A 211 8.31 11.19 -30.38
N LEU A 212 7.61 11.43 -31.49
CA LEU A 212 6.41 10.70 -31.89
C LEU A 212 6.67 9.21 -32.18
N ASP A 213 7.84 8.84 -32.70
CA ASP A 213 8.14 7.44 -33.02
C ASP A 213 8.32 6.59 -31.76
N HIS A 214 8.94 7.18 -30.72
CA HIS A 214 9.06 6.55 -29.41
C HIS A 214 7.69 6.40 -28.72
N LEU A 215 6.85 7.44 -28.79
CA LEU A 215 5.47 7.40 -28.29
C LEU A 215 4.61 6.38 -29.07
N ARG A 216 4.81 6.25 -30.38
CA ARG A 216 4.12 5.26 -31.23
C ARG A 216 4.45 3.83 -30.83
N SER A 217 5.69 3.56 -30.44
CA SER A 217 6.14 2.24 -30.00
C SER A 217 5.68 1.89 -28.59
N ILE A 218 5.47 2.88 -27.71
CA ILE A 218 5.16 2.64 -26.29
C ILE A 218 3.66 2.76 -26.00
N CYS A 219 2.96 3.74 -26.57
CA CYS A 219 1.55 4.02 -26.27
C CYS A 219 0.79 4.62 -27.49
N PRO A 220 0.15 3.80 -28.33
CA PRO A 220 -0.67 4.29 -29.45
C PRO A 220 -1.94 5.05 -29.03
N SER A 221 -2.44 4.86 -27.80
CA SER A 221 -3.58 5.61 -27.24
C SER A 221 -3.29 7.11 -27.12
N VAL A 222 -2.07 7.46 -26.71
CA VAL A 222 -1.64 8.85 -26.52
C VAL A 222 -1.63 9.61 -27.85
N LEU A 223 -1.29 8.93 -28.95
CA LEU A 223 -1.32 9.54 -30.28
C LEU A 223 -2.72 9.97 -30.69
N ILE A 224 -3.75 9.19 -30.34
CA ILE A 224 -5.14 9.52 -30.66
C ILE A 224 -5.56 10.79 -29.88
N ASP A 225 -5.27 10.86 -28.58
CA ASP A 225 -5.55 12.04 -27.75
C ASP A 225 -4.82 13.30 -28.23
N LEU A 226 -3.56 13.13 -28.65
CA LEU A 226 -2.68 14.21 -29.08
C LEU A 226 -3.09 14.74 -30.47
N VAL A 227 -3.49 13.86 -31.39
CA VAL A 227 -4.10 14.23 -32.67
C VAL A 227 -5.42 14.96 -32.47
N ALA A 228 -6.29 14.48 -31.56
CA ALA A 228 -7.55 15.13 -31.23
C ALA A 228 -7.37 16.53 -30.62
N LYS A 229 -6.39 16.73 -29.74
CA LYS A 229 -6.06 18.06 -29.21
C LYS A 229 -5.46 18.99 -30.28
N LEU A 230 -4.61 18.48 -31.17
CA LEU A 230 -4.02 19.26 -32.26
C LEU A 230 -5.06 19.70 -33.31
N THR A 231 -6.04 18.85 -33.63
CA THR A 231 -7.16 19.23 -34.52
C THR A 231 -8.05 20.27 -33.88
N ALA A 232 -8.32 20.18 -32.57
CA ALA A 232 -9.07 21.20 -31.82
C ALA A 232 -8.36 22.56 -31.78
N LEU A 233 -7.03 22.59 -31.61
CA LEU A 233 -6.24 23.84 -31.65
C LEU A 233 -6.18 24.48 -33.03
N LYS A 234 -6.30 23.69 -34.11
CA LYS A 234 -6.29 24.19 -35.49
C LYS A 234 -7.63 24.79 -35.92
N HIS A 235 -8.72 24.41 -35.25
CA HIS A 235 -10.07 24.93 -35.51
C HIS A 235 -10.41 26.19 -34.69
N ASN A 236 -9.59 26.52 -33.70
CA ASN A 236 -9.77 27.67 -32.80
C ASN A 236 -8.84 28.86 -33.15
N ARG A 237 -8.38 28.92 -34.42
CA ARG A 237 -7.57 29.98 -35.00
C ARG A 237 -8.24 30.56 -36.23
#